data_AF-A0A0Q9W6T8-F1
#
_entry.id   AF-A0A0Q9W6T8-F1
#
_cell.length_a   1.000
_cell.length_b   1.000
_cell.length_c   1.000
_cell.angle_alpha   90.00
_cell.angle_beta   90.00
_cell.angle_gamma   90.00
#
_symmetry.space_group_name_H-M   'P 1'
#
loop_
_entity.id
_entity.type
_entity.pdbx_description
1 polymer ?
#
loop_
_entity_poly.entity_id
_entity_poly.type
_entity_poly.pdbx_seq_one_letter_code
_entity_poly.pdbx_strand_id
1 'polypeptide(L)'
;MSRNLIAFAFLWLSALCVVHCESLEGRISALETQLENKDELIAMLRIKTISEQEKIEQLEKRLSEFMLQNNKCQFSSCLCKSTDLHEIKVPGTEPFQVSCDSTLAGSGWTVVLRRINGNVNFNRNWREYQQGFGDLRGEFFIGLDKLHLITKSQPYELYIYLQNLNNETRFARYDSFAIADDDASFEITSLGAYSGNAGDAMVHHKNMKFSTFDLDNDNSNRNCADENSSGWWFNNCYHCNLNGPYNSGFYWYPWQKSVLKFAQVMIRPKAH
;
A
#
# COMPACT_ATOMS: atom_id res chain seq x y z
N MET A 1 -110.22 -12.73 12.20
CA MET A 1 -108.94 -13.49 12.19
C MET A 1 -107.76 -12.73 11.57
N SER A 2 -107.94 -11.75 10.67
CA SER A 2 -106.81 -11.14 9.92
C SER A 2 -105.95 -10.11 10.68
N ARG A 3 -106.51 -9.37 11.65
CA ARG A 3 -105.77 -8.31 12.37
C ARG A 3 -104.64 -8.83 13.26
N ASN A 4 -104.81 -10.01 13.89
CA ASN A 4 -103.77 -10.61 14.73
C ASN A 4 -102.59 -11.16 13.91
N LEU A 5 -102.85 -11.75 12.74
CA LEU A 5 -101.81 -12.27 11.85
C LEU A 5 -100.86 -11.17 11.32
N ILE A 6 -101.40 -9.99 11.03
CA ILE A 6 -100.59 -8.83 10.60
C ILE A 6 -99.70 -8.33 11.75
N ALA A 7 -100.24 -8.25 12.98
CA ALA A 7 -99.47 -7.86 14.14
C ALA A 7 -98.31 -8.84 14.45
N PHE A 8 -98.55 -10.15 14.33
CA PHE A 8 -97.50 -11.17 14.47
C PHE A 8 -96.43 -11.09 13.39
N ALA A 9 -96.81 -10.82 12.12
CA ALA A 9 -95.86 -10.66 11.04
C ALA A 9 -94.97 -9.41 11.22
N PHE A 10 -95.53 -8.30 11.69
CA PHE A 10 -94.77 -7.09 12.02
C PHE A 10 -93.80 -7.32 13.19
N LEU A 11 -94.25 -7.99 14.25
CA LEU A 11 -93.39 -8.33 15.40
C LEU A 11 -92.26 -9.27 15.00
N TRP A 12 -92.52 -10.24 14.12
CA TRP A 12 -91.51 -11.17 13.63
C TRP A 12 -90.48 -10.50 12.72
N LEU A 13 -90.92 -9.66 11.79
CA LEU A 13 -90.05 -8.83 10.95
C LEU A 13 -89.22 -7.85 11.78
N SER A 14 -89.79 -7.21 12.81
CA SER A 14 -89.04 -6.35 13.71
C SER A 14 -87.99 -7.12 14.50
N ALA A 15 -88.32 -8.32 14.99
CA ALA A 15 -87.36 -9.17 15.72
C ALA A 15 -86.22 -9.65 14.80
N LEU A 16 -86.53 -10.03 13.55
CA LEU A 16 -85.52 -10.41 12.55
C LEU A 16 -84.59 -9.24 12.21
N CYS A 17 -85.14 -8.02 12.13
CA CYS A 17 -84.39 -6.80 11.86
C CYS A 17 -83.44 -6.46 13.01
N VAL A 18 -83.86 -6.62 14.27
CA VAL A 18 -83.02 -6.43 15.46
C VAL A 18 -81.86 -7.43 15.46
N VAL A 19 -82.13 -8.72 15.26
CA VAL A 19 -81.09 -9.77 15.22
C VAL A 19 -80.08 -9.52 14.09
N HIS A 20 -80.54 -9.05 12.93
CA HIS A 20 -79.65 -8.71 11.82
C HIS A 20 -78.79 -7.46 12.11
N CYS A 21 -79.35 -6.46 12.80
CA CYS A 21 -78.63 -5.27 13.23
C CYS A 21 -77.53 -5.61 14.24
N GLU A 22 -77.85 -6.42 15.27
CA GLU A 22 -76.87 -6.90 16.25
C GLU A 22 -75.74 -7.72 15.58
N SER A 23 -76.08 -8.54 14.57
CA SER A 23 -75.09 -9.28 13.79
C SER A 23 -74.17 -8.37 12.95
N LEU A 24 -74.71 -7.29 12.37
CA LEU A 24 -73.93 -6.29 11.63
C LEU A 24 -73.03 -5.48 12.56
N GLU A 25 -73.52 -5.06 13.72
CA GLU A 25 -72.74 -4.36 14.75
C GLU A 25 -71.56 -5.21 15.23
N GLY A 26 -71.77 -6.51 15.46
CA GLY A 26 -70.68 -7.44 15.81
C GLY A 26 -69.63 -7.56 14.71
N ARG A 27 -70.03 -7.54 13.43
CA ARG A 27 -69.09 -7.56 12.29
C ARG A 27 -68.32 -6.26 12.14
N ILE A 28 -68.96 -5.11 12.40
CA ILE A 28 -68.32 -3.79 12.38
C ILE A 28 -67.26 -3.74 13.49
N SER A 29 -67.62 -4.12 14.72
CA SER A 29 -66.68 -4.15 15.85
C SER A 29 -65.49 -5.07 15.58
N ALA A 30 -65.70 -6.25 14.97
CA ALA A 30 -64.61 -7.15 14.61
C ALA A 30 -63.66 -6.55 13.54
N LEU A 31 -64.20 -5.80 12.57
CA LEU A 31 -63.41 -5.12 11.55
C LEU A 31 -62.63 -3.93 12.13
N GLU A 32 -63.20 -3.18 13.07
CA GLU A 32 -62.53 -2.08 13.78
C GLU A 32 -61.31 -2.61 14.54
N THR A 33 -61.45 -3.68 15.32
CA THR A 33 -60.33 -4.32 16.03
C THR A 33 -59.25 -4.85 15.08
N GLN A 34 -59.64 -5.38 13.91
CA GLN A 34 -58.67 -5.80 12.89
C GLN A 34 -57.91 -4.62 12.27
N LEU A 35 -58.56 -3.46 12.13
CA LEU A 35 -57.95 -2.25 11.62
C LEU A 35 -56.91 -1.73 12.62
N GLU A 36 -57.27 -1.64 13.91
CA GLU A 36 -56.36 -1.22 14.98
C GLU A 36 -55.11 -2.11 15.08
N ASN A 37 -55.29 -3.43 15.04
CA ASN A 37 -54.17 -4.38 15.06
C ASN A 37 -53.24 -4.22 13.84
N LYS A 38 -53.80 -3.90 12.67
CA LYS A 38 -53.01 -3.63 11.46
C LYS A 38 -52.28 -2.31 11.56
N ASP A 39 -52.89 -1.28 12.14
CA ASP A 39 -52.25 0.02 12.36
C ASP A 39 -51.05 -0.10 13.32
N GLU A 40 -51.17 -0.93 14.37
CA GLU A 40 -50.06 -1.24 15.27
C GLU A 40 -48.93 -1.99 14.55
N LEU A 41 -49.27 -2.98 13.70
CA LEU A 41 -48.27 -3.69 12.90
C LEU A 41 -47.57 -2.76 11.90
N ILE A 42 -48.30 -1.84 11.26
CA ILE A 42 -47.74 -0.84 10.36
C ILE A 42 -46.78 0.09 11.13
N ALA A 43 -47.12 0.50 12.34
CA ALA A 43 -46.24 1.32 13.18
C ALA A 43 -44.94 0.58 13.51
N MET A 44 -45.03 -0.70 13.91
CA MET A 44 -43.84 -1.53 14.16
C MET A 44 -42.97 -1.70 12.92
N LEU A 45 -43.56 -1.98 11.75
CA LEU A 45 -42.83 -2.12 10.50
C LEU A 45 -42.10 -0.83 10.12
N ARG A 46 -42.74 0.34 10.29
CA ARG A 46 -42.10 1.64 10.04
C ARG A 46 -40.86 1.86 10.90
N ILE A 47 -40.95 1.56 12.20
CA ILE A 47 -39.80 1.68 13.12
C ILE A 47 -38.68 0.74 12.68
N LYS A 48 -39.00 -0.50 12.31
CA LYS A 48 -38.01 -1.46 11.83
C LYS A 48 -37.33 -0.99 10.54
N THR A 49 -38.09 -0.45 9.59
CA THR A 49 -37.55 0.12 8.35
C THR A 49 -36.62 1.29 8.62
N ILE A 50 -36.95 2.18 9.57
CA ILE A 50 -36.07 3.29 9.97
C ILE A 50 -34.75 2.75 10.56
N SER A 51 -34.82 1.76 11.45
CA SER A 51 -33.63 1.13 12.03
C SER A 51 -32.75 0.42 10.99
N GLU A 52 -33.35 -0.22 10.00
CA GLU A 52 -32.62 -0.83 8.89
C GLU A 52 -31.97 0.23 7.98
N GLN A 53 -32.65 1.35 7.76
CA GLN A 53 -32.13 2.46 6.96
C GLN A 53 -30.89 3.10 7.62
N GLU A 54 -30.90 3.31 8.93
CA GLU A 54 -29.74 3.82 9.69
C GLU A 54 -28.52 2.90 9.58
N LYS A 55 -28.74 1.58 9.59
CA LYS A 55 -27.66 0.59 9.41
C LYS A 55 -27.07 0.65 8.00
N ILE A 56 -27.92 0.83 6.98
CA ILE A 56 -27.47 0.97 5.58
C ILE A 56 -26.61 2.22 5.45
N GLU A 57 -27.06 3.36 5.96
CA GLU A 57 -26.31 4.62 5.91
C GLU A 57 -24.95 4.50 6.62
N GLN A 58 -24.91 3.79 7.75
CA GLN A 58 -23.66 3.53 8.46
C GLN A 58 -22.70 2.62 7.67
N LEU A 59 -23.23 1.61 6.97
CA LEU A 59 -22.43 0.74 6.10
C LEU A 59 -21.90 1.47 4.88
N GLU A 60 -22.72 2.30 4.24
CA GLU A 60 -22.33 3.14 3.11
C GLU A 60 -21.20 4.11 3.49
N LYS A 61 -21.30 4.73 4.68
CA LYS A 61 -20.23 5.59 5.20
C LYS A 61 -18.91 4.82 5.38
N ARG A 62 -18.95 3.64 6.00
CA ARG A 62 -17.76 2.78 6.16
C ARG A 62 -17.18 2.34 4.81
N LEU A 63 -18.04 2.03 3.85
CA LEU A 63 -17.63 1.67 2.50
C LEU A 63 -16.94 2.85 1.81
N SER A 64 -17.48 4.06 1.92
CA SER A 64 -16.85 5.28 1.39
C SER A 64 -15.48 5.56 2.02
N GLU A 65 -15.35 5.38 3.33
CA GLU A 65 -14.06 5.53 4.05
C GLU A 65 -13.04 4.50 3.56
N PHE A 66 -13.45 3.24 3.38
CA PHE A 66 -12.59 2.18 2.83
C PHE A 66 -12.17 2.45 1.39
N MET A 67 -13.08 2.93 0.55
CA MET A 67 -12.80 3.28 -0.85
C MET A 67 -11.85 4.49 -0.95
N LEU A 68 -11.98 5.48 -0.08
CA LEU A 68 -11.06 6.62 -0.01
C LEU A 68 -9.65 6.18 0.41
N GLN A 69 -9.55 5.23 1.33
CA GLN A 69 -8.28 4.66 1.75
C GLN A 69 -7.59 3.89 0.61
N ASN A 70 -8.35 3.14 -0.20
CA ASN A 70 -7.82 2.43 -1.37
C ASN A 70 -7.46 3.36 -2.54
N ASN A 71 -8.18 4.46 -2.77
CA ASN A 71 -7.80 5.46 -3.78
C ASN A 71 -6.52 6.22 -3.42
N LYS A 72 -6.19 6.31 -2.13
CA LYS A 72 -4.92 6.88 -1.64
C LYS A 72 -3.76 5.87 -1.74
N CYS A 73 -4.05 4.58 -1.88
CA CYS A 73 -3.11 3.58 -2.40
C CYS A 73 -2.92 3.81 -3.89
N GLN A 74 -2.26 4.92 -4.21
CA GLN A 74 -1.94 5.24 -5.58
C GLN A 74 -1.12 4.07 -6.14
N PHE A 75 -1.60 3.45 -7.22
CA PHE A 75 -0.91 2.38 -7.95
C PHE A 75 0.52 2.75 -8.36
N SER A 76 1.02 3.95 -8.10
CA SER A 76 2.38 4.37 -8.38
C SER A 76 3.40 4.04 -7.29
N SER A 77 2.99 3.66 -6.07
CA SER A 77 3.94 3.47 -4.96
C SER A 77 3.46 2.60 -3.80
N CYS A 78 4.39 2.26 -2.89
CA CYS A 78 4.15 1.51 -1.65
C CYS A 78 3.47 2.32 -0.51
N LEU A 79 2.82 3.47 -0.79
CA LEU A 79 2.28 4.38 0.25
C LEU A 79 1.28 3.73 1.20
N CYS A 80 0.65 2.64 0.81
CA CYS A 80 -0.20 1.86 1.71
C CYS A 80 0.60 0.91 2.59
N LYS A 81 0.13 0.72 3.82
CA LYS A 81 0.76 -0.15 4.82
C LYS A 81 0.82 -1.58 4.32
N SER A 82 1.86 -1.90 3.58
CA SER A 82 2.10 -3.22 3.06
C SER A 82 3.55 -3.59 3.15
N THR A 83 3.77 -4.84 3.56
CA THR A 83 5.07 -5.47 3.74
C THR A 83 5.34 -6.55 2.69
N ASP A 84 4.45 -6.69 1.70
CA ASP A 84 4.51 -7.72 0.67
C ASP A 84 4.73 -7.09 -0.72
N LEU A 85 4.78 -7.92 -1.75
CA LEU A 85 4.87 -7.52 -3.14
C LEU A 85 3.64 -6.74 -3.57
N HIS A 86 3.85 -5.61 -4.25
CA HIS A 86 2.80 -4.79 -4.83
C HIS A 86 3.09 -4.57 -6.29
N GLU A 87 2.03 -4.61 -7.10
CA GLU A 87 2.10 -4.09 -8.46
C GLU A 87 2.04 -2.58 -8.43
N ILE A 88 3.01 -1.92 -9.06
CA ILE A 88 2.97 -0.49 -9.29
C ILE A 88 3.04 -0.15 -10.78
N LYS A 89 2.46 0.99 -11.15
CA LYS A 89 2.51 1.59 -12.48
C LYS A 89 3.10 2.98 -12.39
N VAL A 90 4.25 3.16 -13.03
CA VAL A 90 4.97 4.43 -13.13
C VAL A 90 4.81 4.97 -14.56
N PRO A 91 4.73 6.30 -14.79
CA PRO A 91 4.71 6.85 -16.13
C PRO A 91 5.89 6.36 -16.98
N GLY A 92 5.62 5.83 -18.18
CA GLY A 92 6.64 5.31 -19.09
C GLY A 92 6.98 3.82 -18.90
N THR A 93 6.31 3.10 -17.99
CA THR A 93 6.45 1.65 -17.85
C THR A 93 5.11 0.91 -17.98
N GLU A 94 5.18 -0.37 -18.35
CA GLU A 94 4.13 -1.31 -17.99
C GLU A 94 4.11 -1.51 -16.46
N PRO A 95 2.99 -1.96 -15.86
CA PRO A 95 2.95 -2.31 -14.45
C PRO A 95 3.98 -3.38 -14.08
N PHE A 96 4.60 -3.26 -12.92
CA PHE A 96 5.59 -4.23 -12.44
C PHE A 96 5.53 -4.40 -10.92
N GLN A 97 6.00 -5.55 -10.45
CA GLN A 97 6.05 -5.88 -9.03
C GLN A 97 7.23 -5.20 -8.34
N VAL A 98 6.99 -4.70 -7.13
CA VAL A 98 8.00 -4.17 -6.21
C VAL A 98 7.81 -4.76 -4.82
N SER A 99 8.88 -4.81 -4.03
CA SER A 99 8.79 -5.15 -2.61
C SER A 99 8.53 -3.88 -1.79
N CYS A 100 7.47 -3.88 -0.99
CA CYS A 100 7.15 -2.79 -0.08
C CYS A 100 7.61 -3.10 1.35
N ASP A 101 8.11 -2.09 2.07
CA ASP A 101 8.42 -2.18 3.49
C ASP A 101 7.61 -1.15 4.27
N SER A 102 6.94 -1.61 5.33
CA SER A 102 6.24 -0.74 6.27
C SER A 102 6.73 -0.87 7.71
N THR A 103 7.85 -1.56 7.93
CA THR A 103 8.34 -1.98 9.25
C THR A 103 9.56 -1.19 9.71
N LEU A 104 10.54 -0.95 8.82
CA LEU A 104 11.83 -0.38 9.22
C LEU A 104 11.79 1.14 9.39
N ALA A 105 10.98 1.83 8.59
CA ALA A 105 10.94 3.31 8.55
C ALA A 105 9.51 3.87 8.37
N GLY A 106 8.51 3.13 8.88
CA GLY A 106 7.09 3.42 8.65
C GLY A 106 6.62 2.96 7.27
N SER A 107 5.41 3.32 6.85
CA SER A 107 4.85 2.92 5.55
C SER A 107 5.37 3.74 4.37
N GLY A 108 5.23 3.21 3.15
CA GLY A 108 5.54 3.96 1.93
C GLY A 108 6.82 3.58 1.22
N TRP A 109 7.61 2.67 1.77
CA TRP A 109 8.94 2.39 1.24
C TRP A 109 8.91 1.33 0.16
N THR A 110 9.43 1.68 -1.00
CA THR A 110 9.73 0.75 -2.10
C THR A 110 11.18 0.30 -1.96
N VAL A 111 11.42 -1.00 -1.86
CA VAL A 111 12.77 -1.55 -1.68
C VAL A 111 13.49 -1.60 -3.04
N VAL A 112 14.67 -1.00 -3.09
CA VAL A 112 15.56 -0.90 -4.28
C VAL A 112 16.62 -2.00 -4.26
N LEU A 113 17.16 -2.27 -3.06
CA LEU A 113 18.21 -3.24 -2.82
C LEU A 113 17.89 -3.97 -1.51
N ARG A 114 18.06 -5.29 -1.47
CA ARG A 114 18.08 -6.05 -0.21
C ARG A 114 19.22 -7.06 -0.21
N ARG A 115 20.01 -7.06 0.88
CA ARG A 115 21.08 -8.03 1.19
C ARG A 115 20.79 -8.66 2.56
N ILE A 116 20.80 -9.99 2.64
CA ILE A 116 20.34 -10.78 3.80
C ILE A 116 21.29 -11.95 4.13
N ASN A 117 21.83 -12.64 3.12
CA ASN A 117 22.52 -13.91 3.32
C ASN A 117 23.59 -14.24 2.26
N GLY A 118 23.71 -13.46 1.18
CA GLY A 118 24.70 -13.67 0.13
C GLY A 118 24.37 -14.77 -0.88
N ASN A 119 23.12 -15.22 -0.95
CA ASN A 119 22.69 -16.24 -1.92
C ASN A 119 22.60 -15.71 -3.35
N VAL A 120 22.47 -14.39 -3.54
CA VAL A 120 22.45 -13.77 -4.86
C VAL A 120 23.82 -13.18 -5.16
N ASN A 121 24.38 -13.52 -6.32
CA ASN A 121 25.60 -12.89 -6.83
C ASN A 121 25.27 -11.47 -7.34
N PHE A 122 26.00 -10.47 -6.84
CA PHE A 122 25.91 -9.07 -7.25
C PHE A 122 27.06 -8.63 -8.17
N ASN A 123 28.03 -9.50 -8.45
CA ASN A 123 29.00 -9.27 -9.53
C ASN A 123 28.33 -9.54 -10.88
N ARG A 124 27.64 -8.53 -11.41
CA ARG A 124 26.76 -8.61 -12.58
C ARG A 124 27.15 -7.58 -13.63
N ASN A 125 26.86 -7.89 -14.89
CA ASN A 125 27.19 -7.01 -16.00
C ASN A 125 26.23 -5.81 -16.09
N TRP A 126 26.53 -4.84 -16.96
CA TRP A 126 25.73 -3.63 -17.16
C TRP A 126 24.26 -3.94 -17.40
N ARG A 127 23.99 -4.84 -18.34
CA ARG A 127 22.63 -5.21 -18.77
C ARG A 127 21.81 -5.84 -17.65
N GLU A 128 22.43 -6.70 -16.84
CA GLU A 128 21.77 -7.31 -15.67
C GLU A 128 21.42 -6.23 -14.63
N TYR A 129 22.31 -5.25 -14.41
CA TYR A 129 22.02 -4.12 -13.52
C TYR A 129 20.94 -3.18 -14.05
N GLN A 130 20.86 -2.96 -15.36
CA GLN A 130 19.76 -2.22 -15.98
C GLN A 130 18.40 -2.88 -15.72
N GLN A 131 18.31 -4.18 -15.98
CA GLN A 131 17.07 -4.96 -15.88
C GLN A 131 16.65 -5.26 -14.42
N GLY A 132 17.63 -5.37 -13.53
CA GLY A 132 17.45 -5.88 -12.17
C GLY A 132 17.56 -7.39 -12.11
N PHE A 133 17.82 -7.91 -10.90
CA PHE A 133 18.07 -9.33 -10.67
C PHE A 133 17.77 -9.72 -9.22
N GLY A 134 17.65 -11.03 -8.99
CA GLY A 134 17.35 -11.61 -7.67
C GLY A 134 15.86 -11.88 -7.47
N ASP A 135 15.46 -12.04 -6.20
CA ASP A 135 14.08 -12.31 -5.80
C ASP A 135 13.57 -11.17 -4.91
N LEU A 136 12.43 -10.55 -5.30
CA LEU A 136 11.82 -9.45 -4.54
C LEU A 136 11.44 -9.84 -3.10
N ARG A 137 11.27 -11.14 -2.81
CA ARG A 137 11.05 -11.67 -1.45
C ARG A 137 12.35 -12.04 -0.72
N GLY A 138 13.47 -12.08 -1.44
CA GLY A 138 14.79 -12.39 -0.93
C GLY A 138 15.78 -11.25 -1.17
N GLU A 139 16.98 -11.60 -1.64
CA GLU A 139 17.98 -10.63 -2.07
C GLU A 139 17.75 -10.23 -3.53
N PHE A 140 17.82 -8.93 -3.81
CA PHE A 140 17.62 -8.42 -5.16
C PHE A 140 18.19 -7.01 -5.33
N PHE A 141 18.30 -6.62 -6.59
CA PHE A 141 18.42 -5.24 -7.04
C PHE A 141 17.29 -4.94 -8.04
N ILE A 142 16.57 -3.84 -7.85
CA ILE A 142 15.33 -3.55 -8.59
C ILE A 142 15.54 -3.37 -10.11
N GLY A 143 16.73 -2.91 -10.50
CA GLY A 143 17.08 -2.54 -11.88
C GLY A 143 17.17 -1.02 -12.07
N LEU A 144 18.21 -0.56 -12.76
CA LEU A 144 18.47 0.87 -12.98
C LEU A 144 17.38 1.53 -13.84
N ASP A 145 16.85 0.83 -14.84
CA ASP A 145 15.79 1.37 -15.71
C ASP A 145 14.53 1.73 -14.90
N LYS A 146 14.11 0.79 -14.03
CA LYS A 146 12.96 1.01 -13.14
C LYS A 146 13.26 2.10 -12.12
N LEU A 147 14.45 2.09 -11.53
CA LEU A 147 14.84 3.07 -10.53
C LEU A 147 14.88 4.50 -11.09
N HIS A 148 15.38 4.67 -12.32
CA HIS A 148 15.35 5.94 -13.04
C HIS A 148 13.92 6.43 -13.24
N LEU A 149 13.05 5.60 -13.82
CA LEU A 149 11.67 5.99 -14.12
C LEU A 149 10.87 6.30 -12.85
N ILE A 150 11.08 5.55 -11.76
CA ILE A 150 10.48 5.84 -10.45
C ILE A 150 10.94 7.23 -9.97
N THR A 151 12.25 7.47 -9.88
CA THR A 151 12.78 8.72 -9.32
C THR A 151 12.58 9.94 -10.22
N LYS A 152 12.36 9.75 -11.52
CA LYS A 152 11.96 10.79 -12.48
C LYS A 152 10.50 11.20 -12.35
N SER A 153 9.62 10.28 -11.93
CA SER A 153 8.17 10.52 -11.93
C SER A 153 7.71 11.60 -10.96
N GLN A 154 8.41 11.76 -9.84
CA GLN A 154 8.17 12.76 -8.80
C GLN A 154 9.35 12.76 -7.81
N PRO A 155 9.46 13.71 -6.86
CA PRO A 155 10.51 13.69 -5.86
C PRO A 155 10.43 12.47 -4.92
N TYR A 156 11.56 11.78 -4.73
CA TYR A 156 11.71 10.68 -3.77
C TYR A 156 12.73 11.01 -2.70
N GLU A 157 12.53 10.48 -1.50
CA GLU A 157 13.54 10.38 -0.44
C GLU A 157 14.14 8.97 -0.40
N LEU A 158 15.36 8.87 0.13
CA LEU A 158 16.13 7.63 0.25
C LEU A 158 16.35 7.28 1.72
N TYR A 159 16.17 6.00 2.05
CA TYR A 159 16.46 5.44 3.37
C TYR A 159 17.26 4.16 3.23
N ILE A 160 18.38 4.09 3.93
CA ILE A 160 19.30 2.95 3.96
C ILE A 160 19.30 2.42 5.38
N TYR A 161 18.80 1.20 5.55
CA TYR A 161 18.86 0.48 6.83
C TYR A 161 20.02 -0.51 6.81
N LEU A 162 20.79 -0.56 7.88
CA LEU A 162 22.00 -1.37 8.00
C LEU A 162 21.97 -2.19 9.30
N GLN A 163 22.49 -3.42 9.24
CA GLN A 163 22.75 -4.25 10.41
C GLN A 163 24.15 -4.85 10.32
N ASN A 164 24.88 -4.91 11.44
CA ASN A 164 26.17 -5.58 11.53
C ASN A 164 26.05 -7.02 12.06
N LEU A 165 27.17 -7.73 12.11
CA LEU A 165 27.23 -9.11 12.62
C LEU A 165 26.86 -9.24 14.10
N ASN A 166 26.98 -8.16 14.87
CA ASN A 166 26.57 -8.08 16.29
C ASN A 166 25.08 -7.74 16.46
N ASN A 167 24.31 -7.69 15.36
CA ASN A 167 22.89 -7.30 15.30
C ASN A 167 22.59 -5.84 15.68
N GLU A 168 23.61 -4.99 15.81
CA GLU A 168 23.39 -3.54 15.96
C GLU A 168 22.88 -2.96 14.65
N THR A 169 22.04 -1.94 14.75
CA THR A 169 21.40 -1.33 13.58
C THR A 169 21.70 0.16 13.49
N ARG A 170 21.80 0.64 12.25
CA ARG A 170 22.02 2.04 11.90
C ARG A 170 21.24 2.38 10.65
N PHE A 171 21.01 3.67 10.43
CA PHE A 171 20.39 4.15 9.21
C PHE A 171 21.05 5.43 8.68
N ALA A 172 20.92 5.61 7.37
CA ALA A 172 21.20 6.85 6.66
C ALA A 172 19.97 7.23 5.83
N ARG A 173 19.55 8.48 5.91
CA ARG A 173 18.40 9.02 5.18
C ARG A 173 18.83 10.27 4.41
N TYR A 174 18.34 10.40 3.18
CA TYR A 174 18.54 11.57 2.34
C TYR A 174 17.18 12.07 1.88
N ASP A 175 16.94 13.35 2.06
CA ASP A 175 15.63 13.95 1.77
C ASP A 175 15.38 14.18 0.26
N SER A 176 16.30 13.78 -0.60
CA SER A 176 16.13 13.71 -2.05
C SER A 176 17.03 12.62 -2.63
N PHE A 177 16.52 11.86 -3.60
CA PHE A 177 17.28 10.89 -4.37
C PHE A 177 16.72 10.75 -5.78
N ALA A 178 17.58 10.87 -6.79
CA ALA A 178 17.25 10.59 -8.18
C ALA A 178 18.49 10.17 -8.98
N ILE A 179 18.25 9.39 -10.03
CA ILE A 179 19.29 8.96 -10.97
C ILE A 179 18.92 9.34 -12.40
N ALA A 180 19.92 9.56 -13.24
CA ALA A 180 19.75 9.81 -14.67
C ALA A 180 19.35 8.54 -15.45
N ASP A 181 19.15 8.68 -16.75
CA ASP A 181 18.92 7.57 -17.68
C ASP A 181 20.25 6.93 -18.14
N ASP A 182 20.14 5.95 -19.04
CA ASP A 182 21.28 5.20 -19.59
C ASP A 182 22.25 6.10 -20.38
N ASP A 183 21.74 7.12 -21.10
CA ASP A 183 22.57 8.08 -21.85
C ASP A 183 23.55 8.84 -20.95
N ALA A 184 23.15 9.08 -19.69
CA ALA A 184 23.99 9.66 -18.65
C ALA A 184 24.55 8.61 -17.66
N SER A 185 24.56 7.33 -18.05
CA SER A 185 25.12 6.21 -17.28
C SER A 185 24.55 6.11 -15.85
N PHE A 186 23.26 6.40 -15.71
CA PHE A 186 22.51 6.35 -14.44
C PHE A 186 23.15 7.17 -13.30
N GLU A 187 23.79 8.30 -13.62
CA GLU A 187 24.39 9.21 -12.63
C GLU A 187 23.45 9.55 -11.48
N ILE A 188 23.94 9.63 -10.23
CA ILE A 188 23.15 10.21 -9.12
C ILE A 188 23.01 11.72 -9.34
N THR A 189 21.89 12.14 -9.92
CA THR A 189 21.59 13.55 -10.23
C THR A 189 21.07 14.32 -9.03
N SER A 190 20.50 13.64 -8.03
CA SER A 190 20.07 14.25 -6.78
C SER A 190 20.43 13.38 -5.58
N LEU A 191 21.10 13.99 -4.62
CA LEU A 191 21.31 13.44 -3.28
C LEU A 191 21.16 14.60 -2.28
N GLY A 192 20.07 14.53 -1.51
CA GLY A 192 19.62 15.57 -0.59
C GLY A 192 20.43 15.65 0.72
N ALA A 193 19.88 16.36 1.70
CA ALA A 193 20.48 16.51 3.01
C ALA A 193 20.48 15.17 3.77
N TYR A 194 21.64 14.80 4.28
CA TYR A 194 21.81 13.62 5.12
C TYR A 194 21.21 13.81 6.51
N SER A 195 20.58 12.75 7.02
CA SER A 195 20.24 12.57 8.43
C SER A 195 20.38 11.09 8.80
N GLY A 196 20.80 10.80 10.03
CA GLY A 196 20.93 9.43 10.50
C GLY A 196 22.13 9.21 11.40
N ASN A 197 22.33 7.97 11.80
CA ASN A 197 23.37 7.57 12.76
C ASN A 197 24.42 6.61 12.16
N ALA A 198 24.34 6.29 10.86
CA ALA A 198 25.32 5.45 10.16
C ALA A 198 26.58 6.21 9.69
N GLY A 199 26.56 7.54 9.71
CA GLY A 199 27.53 8.39 9.03
C GLY A 199 27.24 8.47 7.53
N ASP A 200 27.59 9.60 6.91
CA ASP A 200 27.26 9.91 5.51
C ASP A 200 28.29 9.29 4.55
N ALA A 201 28.01 8.06 4.08
CA ALA A 201 28.87 7.41 3.07
C ALA A 201 28.50 7.82 1.64
N MET A 202 27.22 8.12 1.35
CA MET A 202 26.76 8.37 -0.02
C MET A 202 27.24 9.72 -0.55
N VAL A 203 27.63 10.67 0.30
CA VAL A 203 28.22 11.94 -0.16
C VAL A 203 29.41 11.75 -1.09
N HIS A 204 30.21 10.69 -0.90
CA HIS A 204 31.34 10.36 -1.78
C HIS A 204 30.91 9.88 -3.18
N HIS A 205 29.66 9.42 -3.28
CA HIS A 205 29.03 8.85 -4.47
C HIS A 205 28.12 9.86 -5.19
N LYS A 206 27.97 11.07 -4.65
CA LYS A 206 27.14 12.13 -5.23
C LYS A 206 27.67 12.54 -6.61
N ASN A 207 26.79 12.65 -7.60
CA ASN A 207 27.11 12.98 -9.00
C ASN A 207 28.01 11.96 -9.70
N MET A 208 28.16 10.75 -9.15
CA MET A 208 28.93 9.68 -9.80
C MET A 208 28.03 8.87 -10.72
N LYS A 209 28.61 8.40 -11.82
CA LYS A 209 27.99 7.47 -12.76
C LYS A 209 28.02 6.06 -12.22
N PHE A 210 27.10 5.22 -12.68
CA PHE A 210 27.12 3.81 -12.34
C PHE A 210 28.20 3.10 -13.16
N SER A 211 28.93 2.17 -12.53
CA SER A 211 29.93 1.33 -13.21
C SER A 211 29.66 -0.14 -12.91
N THR A 212 29.98 -1.01 -13.86
CA THR A 212 30.04 -2.47 -13.74
C THR A 212 31.39 -2.95 -14.27
N PHE A 213 31.74 -4.22 -14.02
CA PHE A 213 33.04 -4.75 -14.47
C PHE A 213 33.25 -4.64 -15.99
N ASP A 214 32.17 -4.65 -16.77
CA ASP A 214 32.17 -4.54 -18.23
C ASP A 214 31.91 -3.12 -18.76
N LEU A 215 31.62 -2.15 -17.89
CA LEU A 215 31.46 -0.74 -18.27
C LEU A 215 31.99 0.19 -17.16
N ASP A 216 33.18 0.73 -17.39
CA ASP A 216 33.87 1.61 -16.45
C ASP A 216 33.50 3.07 -16.69
N ASN A 217 32.74 3.64 -15.75
CA ASN A 217 32.35 5.05 -15.73
C ASN A 217 32.84 5.77 -14.45
N ASP A 218 33.78 5.19 -13.71
CA ASP A 218 34.26 5.76 -12.45
C ASP A 218 35.41 6.76 -12.66
N ASN A 219 35.87 7.40 -11.59
CA ASN A 219 36.93 8.43 -11.64
C ASN A 219 38.31 7.88 -11.29
N SER A 220 38.45 6.56 -11.11
CA SER A 220 39.72 5.91 -10.83
C SER A 220 40.51 5.68 -12.13
N ASN A 221 41.81 5.45 -12.00
CA ASN A 221 42.65 5.00 -13.11
C ASN A 221 42.56 3.46 -13.32
N ARG A 222 41.72 2.80 -12.53
CA ARG A 222 41.46 1.36 -12.55
C ARG A 222 39.95 1.18 -12.50
N ASN A 223 39.45 0.05 -13.00
CA ASN A 223 38.03 -0.25 -12.93
C ASN A 223 37.65 -0.67 -11.48
N CYS A 224 37.01 0.23 -10.74
CA CYS A 224 36.61 -0.03 -9.36
C CYS A 224 35.56 -1.15 -9.27
N ALA A 225 34.67 -1.26 -10.26
CA ALA A 225 33.65 -2.29 -10.29
C ALA A 225 34.24 -3.70 -10.47
N ASP A 226 35.27 -3.83 -11.31
CA ASP A 226 36.04 -5.07 -11.49
C ASP A 226 36.81 -5.45 -10.22
N GLU A 227 37.60 -4.51 -9.65
CA GLU A 227 38.38 -4.74 -8.43
C GLU A 227 37.50 -5.11 -7.22
N ASN A 228 36.27 -4.60 -7.16
CA ASN A 228 35.35 -4.81 -6.03
C ASN A 228 34.20 -5.76 -6.34
N SER A 229 34.23 -6.43 -7.51
CA SER A 229 33.28 -7.48 -7.92
C SER A 229 31.81 -7.10 -7.68
N SER A 230 31.42 -5.90 -8.09
CA SER A 230 30.06 -5.38 -7.92
C SER A 230 29.82 -4.17 -8.81
N GLY A 231 28.56 -3.89 -9.14
CA GLY A 231 28.18 -2.61 -9.74
C GLY A 231 27.80 -1.58 -8.69
N TRP A 232 28.23 -0.33 -8.85
CA TRP A 232 27.91 0.78 -7.93
C TRP A 232 28.15 2.13 -8.59
N TRP A 233 27.70 3.21 -7.96
CA TRP A 233 28.09 4.58 -8.29
C TRP A 233 29.50 4.87 -7.79
N PHE A 234 30.51 4.17 -8.30
CA PHE A 234 31.90 4.30 -7.84
C PHE A 234 32.48 5.70 -8.16
N ASN A 235 33.36 6.15 -7.29
CA ASN A 235 34.20 7.33 -7.49
C ASN A 235 35.67 6.88 -7.63
N ASN A 236 36.46 6.92 -6.55
CA ASN A 236 37.82 6.39 -6.52
C ASN A 236 38.20 5.83 -5.13
N CYS A 237 37.73 4.65 -4.72
CA CYS A 237 36.64 3.89 -5.35
C CYS A 237 35.30 4.10 -4.61
N TYR A 238 35.26 3.94 -3.28
CA TYR A 238 34.00 4.06 -2.53
C TYR A 238 34.21 4.34 -1.04
N HIS A 239 33.16 4.90 -0.41
CA HIS A 239 33.01 4.96 1.05
C HIS A 239 32.00 3.94 1.58
N CYS A 240 31.13 3.42 0.72
CA CYS A 240 30.30 2.25 0.99
C CYS A 240 30.15 1.40 -0.27
N ASN A 241 29.96 0.10 -0.10
CA ASN A 241 29.67 -0.81 -1.18
C ASN A 241 28.60 -1.81 -0.74
N LEU A 242 27.33 -1.46 -0.96
CA LEU A 242 26.20 -2.31 -0.57
C LEU A 242 25.94 -3.45 -1.57
N ASN A 243 26.56 -3.39 -2.75
CA ASN A 243 26.50 -4.42 -3.78
C ASN A 243 27.69 -5.37 -3.74
N GLY A 244 28.70 -5.11 -2.90
CA GLY A 244 29.91 -5.91 -2.85
C GLY A 244 29.68 -7.37 -2.43
N PRO A 245 30.71 -8.23 -2.58
CA PRO A 245 30.71 -9.59 -2.09
C PRO A 245 30.27 -9.67 -0.62
N TYR A 246 29.28 -10.50 -0.32
CA TYR A 246 28.58 -10.49 0.97
C TYR A 246 29.52 -10.70 2.17
N ASN A 247 30.54 -11.56 2.02
CA ASN A 247 31.47 -11.91 3.11
C ASN A 247 32.77 -11.08 3.13
N SER A 248 33.01 -10.22 2.14
CA SER A 248 34.33 -9.57 1.99
C SER A 248 34.34 -8.19 1.33
N GLY A 249 33.21 -7.69 0.84
CA GLY A 249 33.09 -6.41 0.14
C GLY A 249 31.83 -5.61 0.51
N PHE A 250 31.04 -6.11 1.46
CA PHE A 250 29.76 -5.53 1.84
C PHE A 250 29.91 -4.56 3.02
N TYR A 251 30.20 -3.29 2.74
CA TYR A 251 30.69 -2.32 3.72
C TYR A 251 29.94 -0.99 3.77
N TRP A 252 30.01 -0.35 4.95
CA TRP A 252 29.64 1.04 5.20
C TRP A 252 30.68 1.69 6.12
N TYR A 253 31.74 2.27 5.54
CA TYR A 253 32.93 2.66 6.30
C TYR A 253 32.73 3.72 7.39
N PRO A 254 31.86 4.74 7.21
CA PRO A 254 31.63 5.73 8.27
C PRO A 254 31.09 5.13 9.58
N TRP A 255 30.48 3.94 9.54
CA TRP A 255 30.02 3.24 10.72
C TRP A 255 31.09 2.25 11.23
N GLN A 256 31.58 1.37 10.37
CA GLN A 256 32.54 0.33 10.75
C GLN A 256 33.33 -0.20 9.55
N LYS A 257 34.47 -0.85 9.84
CA LYS A 257 35.31 -1.53 8.82
C LYS A 257 34.92 -2.99 8.58
N SER A 258 34.11 -3.57 9.45
CA SER A 258 33.63 -4.96 9.34
C SER A 258 32.49 -5.05 8.33
N VAL A 259 32.34 -6.23 7.73
CA VAL A 259 31.22 -6.50 6.80
C VAL A 259 29.88 -6.36 7.51
N LEU A 260 28.88 -5.94 6.74
CA LEU A 260 27.49 -5.88 7.18
C LEU A 260 26.86 -7.28 7.17
N LYS A 261 25.83 -7.45 7.98
CA LYS A 261 24.95 -8.63 8.00
C LYS A 261 23.69 -8.40 7.17
N PHE A 262 23.19 -7.17 7.12
CA PHE A 262 21.98 -6.85 6.37
C PHE A 262 22.06 -5.41 5.87
N ALA A 263 21.53 -5.18 4.68
CA ALA A 263 21.22 -3.85 4.21
C ALA A 263 19.95 -3.85 3.38
N GLN A 264 19.16 -2.79 3.55
CA GLN A 264 18.01 -2.53 2.71
C GLN A 264 18.02 -1.07 2.29
N VAL A 265 18.07 -0.83 0.98
CA VAL A 265 17.97 0.50 0.38
C VAL A 265 16.54 0.67 -0.09
N MET A 266 15.91 1.77 0.30
CA MET A 266 14.51 2.03 0.03
C MET A 266 14.29 3.47 -0.41
N ILE A 267 13.29 3.67 -1.25
CA ILE A 267 12.83 5.00 -1.64
C ILE A 267 11.34 5.17 -1.38
N ARG A 268 10.92 6.40 -1.07
CA ARG A 268 9.50 6.76 -0.87
C ARG A 268 9.22 8.12 -1.51
N PRO A 269 8.03 8.35 -2.10
CA PRO A 269 7.65 9.69 -2.55
C PRO A 269 7.76 10.70 -1.41
N LYS A 270 8.42 11.84 -1.65
CA LYS A 270 8.48 12.93 -0.67
C LYS A 270 7.16 13.68 -0.71
N ALA A 271 6.41 13.67 0.39
CA ALA A 271 5.21 14.50 0.52
C ALA A 271 5.63 15.99 0.46
N HIS A 272 4.86 16.77 -0.32
CA HIS A 272 4.99 18.22 -0.37
C HIS A 272 4.56 18.89 0.94
#